data_AF-A0A397FCJ9-F1
#
_entry.id   AF-A0A397FCJ9-F1
#
_cell.length_a   1.000
_cell.length_b   1.000
_cell.length_c   1.000
_cell.angle_alpha   90.00
_cell.angle_beta   90.00
_cell.angle_gamma   90.00
#
_symmetry.space_group_name_H-M   'P 1'
#
loop_
_entity.id
_entity.type
_entity.pdbx_description
1 polymer ?
#
loop_
_entity_poly.entity_id
_entity_poly.type
_entity_poly.pdbx_seq_one_letter_code
_entity_poly.pdbx_strand_id
1 'polypeptide(L)'
;MDVVTSFYNVEKDQNPERLKQVPLPVVSPIPGDVVALLAGANLKWDALPRTAKNAVLWSLGYVRYGSEAEYTRVLALCPSGSSATVTMDSIQVSDKAVACDTVYSYCGYSKWINKACSAFSPSLAKCAINTSAVSSRVGSTKTSVYWGYTVDNYPLPPDVTLLKNDPLATSIPYSIHIQPVADLCATTSVLASTVPCINYTPLLSSTCAIAPSVKMQAWLTELSQATTLPPIP
;
A
#
# COMPACT_ATOMS: atom_id res chain seq x y z
N MET A 1 -3.28 -1.45 9.31
CA MET A 1 -1.86 -1.84 9.38
C MET A 1 -1.00 -0.71 8.88
N ASP A 2 0.17 -0.55 9.47
CA ASP A 2 1.12 0.47 9.04
C ASP A 2 2.24 -0.22 8.24
N VAL A 3 2.22 -0.03 6.92
CA VAL A 3 3.17 -0.67 6.00
C VAL A 3 4.59 -0.15 6.25
N VAL A 4 4.73 1.13 6.58
CA VAL A 4 6.02 1.74 6.92
C VAL A 4 6.60 1.09 8.17
N THR A 5 5.80 0.92 9.22
CA THR A 5 6.19 0.23 10.46
C THR A 5 6.59 -1.21 10.19
N SER A 6 5.90 -1.89 9.26
CA SER A 6 6.21 -3.27 8.91
C SER A 6 7.57 -3.38 8.23
N PHE A 7 7.88 -2.51 7.27
CA PHE A 7 9.21 -2.45 6.66
C PHE A 7 10.29 -2.03 7.67
N TYR A 8 9.98 -1.08 8.55
CA TYR A 8 10.89 -0.65 9.63
C TYR A 8 11.27 -1.83 10.53
N ASN A 9 10.29 -2.59 11.00
CA ASN A 9 10.52 -3.75 11.86
C ASN A 9 11.34 -4.83 11.14
N VAL A 10 11.04 -5.10 9.86
CA VAL A 10 11.84 -6.04 9.05
C VAL A 10 13.30 -5.60 8.95
N GLU A 11 13.55 -4.31 8.78
CA GLU A 11 14.91 -3.75 8.79
C GLU A 11 15.57 -3.89 10.17
N LYS A 12 14.86 -3.56 11.25
CA LYS A 12 15.41 -3.60 12.62
C LYS A 12 15.67 -5.00 13.15
N ASP A 13 14.86 -5.96 12.76
CA ASP A 13 15.04 -7.36 13.15
C ASP A 13 16.32 -7.96 12.55
N GLN A 14 16.88 -7.36 11.49
CA GLN A 14 18.10 -7.80 10.80
C GLN A 14 18.09 -9.31 10.43
N ASN A 15 16.90 -9.89 10.28
CA ASN A 15 16.73 -11.30 9.93
C ASN A 15 17.02 -11.49 8.42
N PRO A 16 18.07 -12.23 8.02
CA PRO A 16 18.47 -12.32 6.63
C PRO A 16 17.40 -12.95 5.72
N GLU A 17 16.64 -13.91 6.24
CA GLU A 17 15.60 -14.60 5.46
C GLU A 17 14.39 -13.69 5.21
N ARG A 18 14.02 -12.84 6.18
CA ARG A 18 12.97 -11.83 5.95
C ARG A 18 13.45 -10.71 5.04
N LEU A 19 14.69 -10.26 5.16
CA LEU A 19 15.25 -9.24 4.27
C LEU A 19 15.32 -9.71 2.81
N LYS A 20 15.64 -10.98 2.56
CA LYS A 20 15.63 -11.57 1.21
C LYS A 20 14.25 -11.55 0.55
N GLN A 21 13.18 -11.65 1.34
CA GLN A 21 11.79 -11.65 0.85
C GLN A 21 11.29 -10.25 0.46
N VAL A 22 11.95 -9.17 0.92
CA VAL A 22 11.61 -7.82 0.50
C VAL A 22 12.11 -7.60 -0.93
N PRO A 23 11.22 -7.28 -1.90
CA PRO A 23 11.63 -7.02 -3.27
C PRO A 23 12.51 -5.77 -3.34
N LEU A 24 13.51 -5.77 -4.23
CA LEU A 24 14.25 -4.56 -4.56
C LEU A 24 13.43 -3.79 -5.60
N PRO A 25 12.90 -2.59 -5.31
CA PRO A 25 12.10 -1.85 -6.26
C PRO A 25 12.97 -1.39 -7.44
N VAL A 26 12.58 -1.78 -8.66
CA VAL A 26 13.24 -1.38 -9.90
C VAL A 26 12.49 -0.18 -10.45
N VAL A 27 12.95 1.02 -10.11
CA VAL A 27 12.32 2.27 -10.54
C VAL A 27 13.33 3.07 -11.36
N SER A 28 13.00 3.40 -12.61
CA SER A 28 13.85 4.21 -13.49
C SER A 28 13.00 4.96 -14.52
N PRO A 29 13.06 6.31 -14.58
CA PRO A 29 13.78 7.19 -13.65
C PRO A 29 13.13 7.21 -12.25
N ILE A 30 13.89 7.61 -11.23
CA ILE A 30 13.34 7.83 -9.88
C ILE A 30 12.39 9.03 -9.93
N PRO A 31 11.15 8.91 -9.39
CA PRO A 31 10.21 10.02 -9.38
C PRO A 31 10.75 11.26 -8.67
N GLY A 32 10.46 12.45 -9.21
CA GLY A 32 11.01 13.70 -8.69
C GLY A 32 10.60 14.02 -7.25
N ASP A 33 9.40 13.61 -6.83
CA ASP A 33 8.93 13.76 -5.45
C ASP A 33 9.63 12.81 -4.47
N VAL A 34 10.02 11.61 -4.91
CA VAL A 34 10.92 10.71 -4.16
C VAL A 34 12.29 11.38 -3.97
N VAL A 35 12.88 11.92 -5.05
CA VAL A 35 14.17 12.63 -4.98
C VAL A 35 14.10 13.82 -4.03
N ALA A 36 13.03 14.64 -4.13
CA ALA A 36 12.83 15.80 -3.27
C ALA A 36 12.67 15.43 -1.79
N LEU A 37 11.90 14.38 -1.48
CA LEU A 37 11.74 13.90 -0.11
C LEU A 37 13.07 13.47 0.51
N LEU A 38 13.88 12.71 -0.24
CA LEU A 38 15.18 12.21 0.24
C LEU A 38 16.20 13.33 0.38
N ALA A 39 16.23 14.28 -0.57
CA ALA A 39 17.09 15.44 -0.48
C ALA A 39 16.82 16.27 0.78
N GLY A 40 15.55 16.40 1.18
CA GLY A 40 15.15 17.05 2.43
C GLY A 40 15.70 16.38 3.70
N ALA A 41 16.09 15.11 3.62
CA ALA A 41 16.73 14.35 4.70
C ALA A 41 18.24 14.10 4.47
N ASN A 42 18.85 14.75 3.46
CA ASN A 42 20.24 14.51 3.03
C ASN A 42 20.53 13.04 2.66
N LEU A 43 19.53 12.33 2.13
CA LEU A 43 19.62 10.94 1.71
C LEU A 43 19.62 10.83 0.17
N LYS A 44 20.17 9.73 -0.35
CA LYS A 44 20.15 9.38 -1.78
C LYS A 44 19.45 8.05 -1.97
N TRP A 45 18.65 7.93 -3.04
CA TRP A 45 17.90 6.69 -3.34
C TRP A 45 18.79 5.45 -3.32
N ASP A 46 19.93 5.47 -4.00
CA ASP A 46 20.80 4.30 -4.14
C ASP A 46 21.41 3.82 -2.82
N ALA A 47 21.59 4.73 -1.85
CA ALA A 47 22.14 4.43 -0.53
C ALA A 47 21.10 3.84 0.44
N LEU A 48 19.81 3.89 0.11
CA LEU A 48 18.76 3.37 0.98
C LEU A 48 18.71 1.83 0.96
N PRO A 49 18.47 1.19 2.12
CA PRO A 49 18.14 -0.23 2.16
C PRO A 49 16.83 -0.51 1.41
N ARG A 50 16.67 -1.74 0.93
CA ARG A 50 15.49 -2.16 0.13
C ARG A 50 14.15 -1.92 0.86
N THR A 51 14.14 -2.08 2.18
CA THR A 51 12.98 -1.84 3.04
C THR A 51 12.57 -0.36 3.01
N ALA A 52 13.53 0.54 3.21
CA ALA A 52 13.33 1.98 3.14
C ALA A 52 12.91 2.43 1.72
N LYS A 53 13.48 1.85 0.67
CA LYS A 53 13.07 2.13 -0.72
C LYS A 53 11.58 1.83 -0.94
N ASN A 54 11.11 0.65 -0.52
CA ASN A 54 9.69 0.30 -0.63
C ASN A 54 8.80 1.18 0.26
N ALA A 55 9.24 1.49 1.48
CA ALA A 55 8.49 2.34 2.40
C ALA A 55 8.35 3.78 1.91
N VAL A 56 9.37 4.34 1.25
CA VAL A 56 9.34 5.67 0.62
C VAL A 56 8.37 5.69 -0.56
N LEU A 57 8.42 4.68 -1.43
CA LEU A 57 7.47 4.57 -2.55
C LEU A 57 6.03 4.48 -2.04
N TRP A 58 5.78 3.60 -1.08
CA TRP A 58 4.49 3.51 -0.40
C TRP A 58 4.07 4.88 0.15
N SER A 59 4.92 5.54 0.93
CA SER A 59 4.60 6.81 1.60
C SER A 59 4.21 7.95 0.65
N LEU A 60 4.60 7.87 -0.63
CA LEU A 60 4.26 8.86 -1.66
C LEU A 60 3.14 8.38 -2.61
N GLY A 61 2.57 7.21 -2.34
CA GLY A 61 1.47 6.62 -3.09
C GLY A 61 1.89 5.81 -4.32
N TYR A 62 3.17 5.46 -4.46
CA TYR A 62 3.63 4.58 -5.52
C TYR A 62 3.40 3.12 -5.15
N VAL A 63 2.64 2.43 -5.99
CA VAL A 63 2.30 1.02 -5.84
C VAL A 63 2.68 0.26 -7.10
N ARG A 64 3.22 -0.95 -6.92
CA ARG A 64 3.62 -1.81 -8.04
C ARG A 64 2.37 -2.34 -8.75
N TYR A 65 2.37 -2.39 -10.09
CA TYR A 65 1.30 -3.00 -10.87
C TYR A 65 1.91 -3.73 -12.07
N GLY A 66 1.66 -5.02 -12.24
CA GLY A 66 2.28 -5.79 -13.34
C GLY A 66 3.66 -6.33 -12.98
N SER A 67 4.66 -6.06 -13.83
CA SER A 67 6.03 -6.56 -13.63
C SER A 67 6.73 -5.90 -12.43
N GLU A 68 7.92 -6.39 -12.06
CA GLU A 68 8.69 -5.86 -10.92
C GLU A 68 9.11 -4.39 -11.06
N ALA A 69 9.10 -3.85 -12.29
CA ALA A 69 9.58 -2.51 -12.59
C ALA A 69 8.46 -1.46 -12.79
N GLU A 70 7.20 -1.86 -12.66
CA GLU A 70 6.07 -1.02 -13.02
C GLU A 70 5.37 -0.46 -11.78
N TYR A 71 5.44 0.86 -11.63
CA TYR A 71 4.85 1.58 -10.50
C TYR A 71 3.91 2.67 -10.97
N THR A 72 2.75 2.76 -10.35
CA THR A 72 1.78 3.83 -10.59
C THR A 72 1.57 4.59 -9.30
N ARG A 73 1.30 5.89 -9.43
CA ARG A 73 0.94 6.72 -8.29
C ARG A 73 -0.56 6.70 -8.14
N VAL A 74 -1.04 6.25 -6.99
CA VAL A 74 -2.45 6.37 -6.64
C VAL A 74 -2.78 7.77 -6.15
N LEU A 75 -4.04 8.15 -6.30
CA LEU A 75 -4.59 9.38 -5.76
C LEU A 75 -5.46 9.01 -4.56
N ALA A 76 -5.42 9.80 -3.50
CA ALA A 76 -6.38 9.66 -2.42
C ALA A 76 -7.67 10.39 -2.78
N LEU A 77 -8.81 9.83 -2.41
CA LEU A 77 -10.07 10.54 -2.43
C LEU A 77 -10.19 11.35 -1.14
N CYS A 78 -10.44 12.65 -1.26
CA CYS A 78 -10.56 13.49 -0.09
C CYS A 78 -11.79 13.10 0.74
N PRO A 79 -11.69 13.12 2.08
CA PRO A 79 -12.86 13.25 2.92
C PRO A 79 -13.66 14.48 2.47
N SER A 80 -14.99 14.38 2.41
CA SER A 80 -15.87 15.39 1.82
C SER A 80 -15.49 16.83 2.20
N GLY A 81 -15.14 17.65 1.20
CA GLY A 81 -14.83 19.07 1.37
C GLY A 81 -13.43 19.40 1.90
N SER A 82 -12.54 18.41 2.05
CA SER A 82 -11.17 18.62 2.51
C SER A 82 -10.19 18.78 1.34
N SER A 83 -9.24 19.70 1.47
CA SER A 83 -8.02 19.77 0.65
C SER A 83 -6.80 19.20 1.41
N ALA A 84 -7.03 18.51 2.53
CA ALA A 84 -5.97 18.07 3.41
C ALA A 84 -5.09 17.01 2.75
N THR A 85 -3.80 17.10 3.03
CA THR A 85 -2.86 16.04 2.74
C THR A 85 -3.21 14.80 3.57
N VAL A 86 -3.21 13.63 2.94
CA VAL A 86 -3.49 12.35 3.62
C VAL A 86 -2.28 11.42 3.54
N THR A 87 -2.27 10.38 4.37
CA THR A 87 -1.25 9.31 4.32
C THR A 87 -1.82 8.06 3.68
N MET A 88 -0.97 7.19 3.14
CA MET A 88 -1.40 5.89 2.64
C MET A 88 -2.05 5.01 3.71
N ASP A 89 -1.66 5.17 4.98
CA ASP A 89 -2.27 4.42 6.07
C ASP A 89 -3.71 4.90 6.34
N SER A 90 -4.00 6.19 6.10
CA SER A 90 -5.32 6.79 6.34
C SER A 90 -6.38 6.44 5.28
N ILE A 91 -5.92 6.07 4.07
CA ILE A 91 -6.81 5.61 2.98
C ILE A 91 -7.15 4.12 3.10
N GLN A 92 -6.57 3.40 4.06
CA GLN A 92 -7.06 2.07 4.41
C GLN A 92 -8.49 2.18 4.96
N VAL A 93 -9.30 1.17 4.66
CA VAL A 93 -10.69 1.07 5.11
C VAL A 93 -10.75 0.11 6.30
N SER A 94 -11.30 0.58 7.41
CA SER A 94 -11.50 -0.21 8.63
C SER A 94 -12.65 -1.20 8.45
N ASP A 95 -12.57 -2.34 9.15
CA ASP A 95 -13.63 -3.33 9.21
C ASP A 95 -14.97 -2.82 9.75
N LYS A 96 -14.91 -1.84 10.67
CA LYS A 96 -16.10 -1.14 11.18
C LYS A 96 -16.86 -0.40 10.08
N ALA A 97 -16.19 0.03 9.00
CA ALA A 97 -16.83 0.74 7.90
C ALA A 97 -17.70 -0.16 7.03
N VAL A 98 -17.58 -1.49 7.17
CA VAL A 98 -18.22 -2.45 6.25
C VAL A 98 -19.49 -3.08 6.85
N ALA A 99 -19.93 -2.66 8.05
CA ALA A 99 -21.21 -3.05 8.67
C ALA A 99 -21.49 -4.57 8.66
N CYS A 100 -20.45 -5.37 8.92
CA CYS A 100 -20.48 -6.84 8.87
C CYS A 100 -20.30 -7.47 10.26
N ASP A 101 -21.01 -6.94 11.27
CA ASP A 101 -20.68 -7.11 12.69
C ASP A 101 -20.70 -8.56 13.24
N THR A 102 -21.04 -9.58 12.44
CA THR A 102 -21.15 -10.97 12.95
C THR A 102 -20.57 -12.07 12.06
N VAL A 103 -19.87 -11.75 10.97
CA VAL A 103 -19.51 -12.80 9.99
C VAL A 103 -18.06 -12.69 9.51
N TYR A 104 -17.13 -13.00 10.41
CA TYR A 104 -15.73 -13.15 10.06
C TYR A 104 -15.14 -14.49 10.48
N SER A 105 -14.12 -14.91 9.77
CA SER A 105 -13.27 -16.05 10.10
C SER A 105 -11.81 -15.63 9.92
N TYR A 106 -10.89 -16.38 10.52
CA TYR A 106 -9.47 -16.13 10.34
C TYR A 106 -8.91 -17.11 9.31
N CYS A 107 -7.98 -16.63 8.52
CA CYS A 107 -7.17 -17.44 7.63
C CYS A 107 -5.71 -17.01 7.75
N GLY A 108 -4.93 -17.75 8.55
CA GLY A 108 -3.63 -17.29 9.01
C GLY A 108 -3.75 -15.96 9.76
N TYR A 109 -3.05 -14.94 9.28
CA TYR A 109 -3.05 -13.58 9.86
C TYR A 109 -4.08 -12.64 9.22
N SER A 110 -4.83 -13.13 8.23
CA SER A 110 -5.88 -12.37 7.55
C SER A 110 -7.23 -12.62 8.21
N LYS A 111 -7.99 -11.55 8.45
CA LYS A 111 -9.41 -11.61 8.84
C LYS A 111 -10.26 -11.59 7.57
N TRP A 112 -11.15 -12.56 7.39
CA TRP A 112 -11.98 -12.68 6.19
C TRP A 112 -13.49 -12.68 6.50
N ILE A 113 -14.33 -12.10 5.64
CA ILE A 113 -15.80 -12.18 5.75
C ILE A 113 -16.29 -13.33 4.87
N ASN A 114 -16.99 -14.29 5.46
CA ASN A 114 -17.42 -15.52 4.78
C ASN A 114 -18.90 -15.53 4.35
N LYS A 115 -19.58 -14.37 4.37
CA LYS A 115 -20.93 -14.18 3.82
C LYS A 115 -21.05 -12.87 3.04
N ALA A 116 -22.02 -12.82 2.13
CA ALA A 116 -22.34 -11.60 1.40
C ALA A 116 -22.77 -10.49 2.36
N CYS A 117 -21.95 -9.47 2.51
CA CYS A 117 -22.34 -8.23 3.16
C CYS A 117 -22.90 -7.26 2.11
N SER A 118 -24.04 -6.67 2.41
CA SER A 118 -24.63 -5.58 1.63
C SER A 118 -23.85 -4.27 1.87
N ALA A 119 -22.64 -4.10 1.33
CA ALA A 119 -21.94 -2.81 1.40
C ALA A 119 -20.71 -2.60 0.48
N PHE A 120 -20.52 -3.26 -0.67
CA PHE A 120 -19.46 -2.80 -1.62
C PHE A 120 -19.90 -1.57 -2.42
N SER A 121 -20.06 -0.47 -1.70
CA SER A 121 -20.35 0.84 -2.28
C SER A 121 -19.05 1.48 -2.79
N PRO A 122 -19.06 2.19 -3.94
CA PRO A 122 -17.97 3.07 -4.35
C PRO A 122 -17.54 4.05 -3.25
N SER A 123 -18.44 4.40 -2.33
CA SER A 123 -18.15 5.30 -1.19
C SER A 123 -17.16 4.72 -0.18
N LEU A 124 -16.87 3.41 -0.22
CA LEU A 124 -15.82 2.81 0.59
C LEU A 124 -14.42 3.03 0.00
N ALA A 125 -14.31 3.23 -1.32
CA ALA A 125 -13.02 3.50 -1.92
C ALA A 125 -12.50 4.85 -1.42
N LYS A 126 -11.24 4.87 -0.98
CA LYS A 126 -10.51 6.08 -0.60
C LYS A 126 -9.31 6.35 -1.51
N CYS A 127 -9.19 5.56 -2.56
CA CYS A 127 -8.11 5.57 -3.52
C CYS A 127 -8.69 5.65 -4.95
N ALA A 128 -7.97 6.30 -5.85
CA ALA A 128 -8.25 6.29 -7.27
C ALA A 128 -6.97 6.06 -8.09
N ILE A 129 -7.12 5.42 -9.24
CA ILE A 129 -6.02 5.12 -10.16
C ILE A 129 -6.31 5.75 -11.52
N ASN A 130 -5.33 6.43 -12.08
CA ASN A 130 -5.39 6.88 -13.47
C ASN A 130 -4.92 5.74 -14.39
N THR A 131 -5.85 4.93 -14.88
CA THR A 131 -5.54 3.80 -15.77
C THR A 131 -5.02 4.22 -17.14
N SER A 132 -5.15 5.50 -17.51
CA SER A 132 -4.53 6.02 -18.74
C SER A 132 -3.05 6.36 -18.55
N ALA A 133 -2.57 6.43 -17.30
CA ALA A 133 -1.17 6.70 -16.96
C ALA A 133 -0.35 5.42 -16.73
N VAL A 134 -0.95 4.24 -16.86
CA VAL A 134 -0.23 2.96 -16.74
C VAL A 134 0.31 2.50 -18.10
N SER A 135 1.54 1.96 -18.11
CA SER A 135 2.23 1.47 -19.31
C SER A 135 1.77 0.09 -19.77
N SER A 136 1.21 -0.70 -18.86
CA SER A 136 0.72 -2.05 -19.13
C SER A 136 -0.58 -2.34 -18.41
N ARG A 137 -1.16 -3.50 -18.71
CA ARG A 137 -2.39 -3.96 -18.08
C ARG A 137 -2.13 -4.33 -16.62
N VAL A 138 -2.88 -3.72 -15.70
CA VAL A 138 -2.93 -4.15 -14.30
C VAL A 138 -3.41 -5.61 -14.23
N GLY A 139 -2.59 -6.47 -13.62
CA GLY A 139 -2.87 -7.90 -13.46
C GLY A 139 -4.13 -8.15 -12.66
N SER A 140 -4.86 -9.22 -12.99
CA SER A 140 -6.05 -9.63 -12.23
C SER A 140 -5.65 -10.32 -10.93
N THR A 141 -6.40 -10.05 -9.86
CA THR A 141 -6.35 -10.85 -8.64
C THR A 141 -6.74 -12.31 -8.95
N LYS A 142 -6.17 -13.25 -8.20
CA LYS A 142 -6.52 -14.69 -8.27
C LYS A 142 -7.60 -15.08 -7.25
N THR A 143 -8.15 -14.10 -6.54
CA THR A 143 -9.03 -14.28 -5.39
C THR A 143 -10.21 -13.32 -5.50
N SER A 144 -11.31 -13.58 -4.80
CA SER A 144 -12.44 -12.64 -4.74
C SER A 144 -12.23 -11.51 -3.73
N VAL A 145 -11.00 -11.30 -3.27
CA VAL A 145 -10.67 -10.30 -2.25
C VAL A 145 -10.60 -8.91 -2.88
N TYR A 146 -11.37 -7.96 -2.32
CA TYR A 146 -11.41 -6.56 -2.78
C TYR A 146 -11.22 -5.54 -1.65
N TRP A 147 -11.43 -5.94 -0.40
CA TRP A 147 -11.19 -5.10 0.78
C TRP A 147 -10.40 -5.93 1.79
N GLY A 148 -9.90 -5.35 2.87
CA GLY A 148 -9.76 -6.07 4.13
C GLY A 148 -8.67 -5.53 5.04
N TYR A 149 -8.64 -6.14 6.21
CA TYR A 149 -7.95 -5.63 7.40
C TYR A 149 -6.98 -6.69 7.89
N THR A 150 -5.78 -6.25 8.23
CA THR A 150 -4.86 -7.05 9.03
C THR A 150 -4.76 -6.49 10.43
N VAL A 151 -4.79 -7.42 11.37
CA VAL A 151 -4.33 -7.20 12.73
C VAL A 151 -2.86 -6.79 12.71
N ASP A 152 -2.44 -6.02 13.70
CA ASP A 152 -1.04 -5.69 13.88
C ASP A 152 -0.24 -7.00 14.04
N ASN A 153 0.97 -7.04 13.46
CA ASN A 153 1.90 -8.18 13.41
C ASN A 153 1.75 -9.13 12.18
N TYR A 154 2.29 -8.71 11.04
CA TYR A 154 2.44 -9.54 9.83
C TYR A 154 3.75 -10.36 9.89
N PRO A 155 3.72 -11.69 9.71
CA PRO A 155 4.93 -12.52 9.76
C PRO A 155 5.86 -12.27 8.57
N LEU A 156 5.28 -12.00 7.41
CA LEU A 156 6.00 -11.75 6.16
C LEU A 156 6.18 -10.25 5.94
N PRO A 157 7.29 -9.81 5.33
CA PRO A 157 7.39 -8.43 4.86
C PRO A 157 6.26 -8.11 3.85
N PRO A 158 5.79 -6.85 3.80
CA PRO A 158 4.80 -6.45 2.80
C PRO A 158 5.32 -6.59 1.35
N ASP A 159 4.47 -7.10 0.46
CA ASP A 159 4.62 -7.11 -1.00
C ASP A 159 3.46 -6.34 -1.66
N VAL A 160 3.52 -5.01 -1.54
CA VAL A 160 2.44 -4.12 -1.96
C VAL A 160 2.26 -4.14 -3.48
N THR A 161 1.11 -4.62 -3.94
CA THR A 161 0.77 -4.76 -5.36
C THR A 161 -0.64 -4.28 -5.65
N LEU A 162 -0.81 -3.44 -6.65
CA LEU A 162 -2.10 -3.07 -7.21
C LEU A 162 -2.59 -4.16 -8.17
N LEU A 163 -3.79 -4.66 -7.91
CA LEU A 163 -4.44 -5.68 -8.75
C LEU A 163 -5.82 -5.21 -9.20
N LYS A 164 -6.25 -5.73 -10.34
CA LYS A 164 -7.62 -5.62 -10.85
C LYS A 164 -8.47 -6.67 -10.16
N ASN A 165 -9.57 -6.22 -9.56
CA ASN A 165 -10.55 -7.07 -8.89
C ASN A 165 -11.35 -7.91 -9.89
N ASP A 166 -12.16 -8.83 -9.36
CA ASP A 166 -13.10 -9.64 -10.16
C ASP A 166 -13.97 -8.71 -11.03
N PRO A 167 -14.23 -9.06 -12.30
CA PRO A 167 -15.09 -8.28 -13.19
C PRO A 167 -16.49 -7.96 -12.63
N LEU A 168 -17.01 -8.79 -11.71
CA LEU A 168 -18.28 -8.56 -11.03
C LEU A 168 -18.21 -7.40 -10.01
N ALA A 169 -17.02 -7.05 -9.51
CA ALA A 169 -16.79 -5.92 -8.61
C ALA A 169 -16.67 -4.58 -9.37
N THR A 170 -17.73 -4.19 -10.08
CA THR A 170 -17.72 -3.01 -10.96
C THR A 170 -17.57 -1.68 -10.23
N SER A 171 -18.00 -1.58 -8.97
CA SER A 171 -17.91 -0.38 -8.14
C SER A 171 -16.51 -0.11 -7.58
N ILE A 172 -15.69 -1.15 -7.45
CA ILE A 172 -14.32 -1.11 -6.91
C ILE A 172 -13.47 -2.03 -7.80
N PRO A 173 -13.12 -1.58 -9.02
CA PRO A 173 -12.47 -2.41 -10.02
C PRO A 173 -11.01 -2.75 -9.69
N TYR A 174 -10.40 -2.08 -8.70
CA TYR A 174 -9.01 -2.31 -8.30
C TYR A 174 -8.84 -2.29 -6.80
N SER A 175 -7.77 -2.90 -6.33
CA SER A 175 -7.34 -2.81 -4.93
C SER A 175 -5.84 -2.90 -4.82
N ILE A 176 -5.26 -2.17 -3.86
CA ILE A 176 -3.86 -2.33 -3.50
C ILE A 176 -3.79 -3.42 -2.45
N HIS A 177 -3.19 -4.55 -2.78
CA HIS A 177 -2.98 -5.70 -1.90
C HIS A 177 -1.63 -5.55 -1.19
N ILE A 178 -1.62 -5.65 0.13
CA ILE A 178 -0.39 -5.54 0.93
C ILE A 178 0.42 -6.84 0.90
N GLN A 179 -0.24 -7.99 0.77
CA GLN A 179 0.41 -9.29 0.60
C GLN A 179 -0.46 -10.24 -0.26
N PRO A 180 -0.39 -10.16 -1.60
CA PRO A 180 -1.23 -10.96 -2.49
C PRO A 180 -1.19 -12.47 -2.24
N VAL A 181 -0.05 -13.01 -1.78
CA VAL A 181 0.11 -14.43 -1.46
C VAL A 181 -0.78 -14.84 -0.28
N ALA A 182 -0.97 -13.96 0.70
CA ALA A 182 -1.83 -14.25 1.85
C ALA A 182 -3.33 -14.26 1.47
N ASP A 183 -3.70 -13.60 0.38
CA ASP A 183 -5.09 -13.54 -0.08
C ASP A 183 -5.58 -14.87 -0.64
N LEU A 184 -4.67 -15.74 -1.10
CA LEU A 184 -4.99 -17.05 -1.70
C LEU A 184 -5.77 -17.96 -0.75
N CYS A 185 -5.72 -17.70 0.55
CA CYS A 185 -6.41 -18.48 1.54
C CYS A 185 -7.85 -17.99 1.80
N ALA A 186 -8.25 -16.89 1.17
CA ALA A 186 -9.56 -16.24 1.26
C ALA A 186 -10.36 -16.37 -0.07
N THR A 187 -10.30 -17.53 -0.74
CA THR A 187 -10.82 -17.75 -2.10
C THR A 187 -12.32 -17.47 -2.27
N THR A 188 -13.12 -17.61 -1.22
CA THR A 188 -14.57 -17.33 -1.23
C THR A 188 -14.92 -16.02 -0.50
N SER A 189 -13.92 -15.22 -0.12
CA SER A 189 -14.10 -13.99 0.64
C SER A 189 -13.91 -12.76 -0.21
N VAL A 190 -14.46 -11.67 0.30
CA VAL A 190 -14.23 -10.31 -0.17
C VAL A 190 -13.12 -9.59 0.60
N LEU A 191 -12.49 -10.24 1.61
CA LEU A 191 -11.59 -9.63 2.59
C LEU A 191 -10.15 -10.20 2.67
N ALA A 192 -9.13 -9.34 2.52
CA ALA A 192 -7.73 -9.46 2.95
C ALA A 192 -7.03 -8.09 2.96
N SER A 193 -5.75 -7.95 3.28
CA SER A 193 -5.12 -6.63 3.50
C SER A 193 -5.08 -5.77 2.24
N THR A 194 -6.12 -4.98 1.98
CA THR A 194 -6.20 -4.18 0.76
C THR A 194 -6.73 -2.77 0.95
N VAL A 195 -6.39 -1.90 -0.01
CA VAL A 195 -6.94 -0.55 -0.15
C VAL A 195 -7.82 -0.53 -1.41
N PRO A 196 -9.15 -0.43 -1.28
CA PRO A 196 -10.05 -0.40 -2.43
C PRO A 196 -9.88 0.90 -3.23
N CYS A 197 -9.73 0.76 -4.54
CA CYS A 197 -9.49 1.86 -5.47
C CYS A 197 -10.51 1.88 -6.61
N ILE A 198 -10.89 3.08 -7.04
CA ILE A 198 -11.73 3.31 -8.22
C ILE A 198 -10.92 3.83 -9.40
N ASN A 199 -11.54 3.88 -10.59
CA ASN A 199 -10.98 4.62 -11.71
C ASN A 199 -11.02 6.13 -11.40
N TYR A 200 -9.89 6.80 -11.62
CA TYR A 200 -9.87 8.25 -11.65
C TYR A 200 -10.66 8.74 -12.87
N THR A 201 -11.55 9.70 -12.65
CA THR A 201 -12.19 10.45 -13.73
C THR A 201 -12.02 11.95 -13.45
N PRO A 202 -11.94 12.81 -14.48
CA PRO A 202 -11.86 14.25 -14.29
C PRO A 202 -13.05 14.86 -13.51
N LEU A 203 -14.15 14.11 -13.39
CA LEU A 203 -15.35 14.50 -12.64
C LEU A 203 -15.29 14.15 -11.15
N LEU A 204 -14.24 13.46 -10.69
CA LEU A 204 -14.04 13.20 -9.26
C LEU A 204 -13.75 14.52 -8.55
N SER A 205 -14.69 14.93 -7.71
CA SER A 205 -14.79 16.28 -7.18
C SER A 205 -13.73 16.67 -6.15
N SER A 206 -12.93 15.73 -5.63
CA SER A 206 -11.78 16.06 -4.77
C SER A 206 -10.79 14.89 -4.62
N THR A 207 -9.59 15.08 -5.15
CA THR A 207 -8.44 14.21 -4.85
C THR A 207 -7.46 14.93 -3.95
N CYS A 208 -6.94 14.21 -2.97
CA CYS A 208 -6.01 14.73 -1.98
C CYS A 208 -4.59 14.28 -2.32
N ALA A 209 -3.61 15.14 -2.06
CA ALA A 209 -2.21 14.76 -2.14
C ALA A 209 -1.89 13.73 -1.05
N ILE A 210 -1.13 12.71 -1.43
CA ILE A 210 -0.55 11.75 -0.47
C ILE A 210 0.81 12.29 -0.04
N ALA A 211 1.05 12.31 1.26
CA ALA A 211 2.35 12.65 1.82
C ALA A 211 2.83 11.62 2.85
N PRO A 212 4.15 11.64 3.16
CA PRO A 212 4.75 10.71 4.09
C PRO A 212 4.16 10.83 5.50
N SER A 213 3.92 9.68 6.12
CA SER A 213 3.48 9.62 7.52
C SER A 213 4.58 10.12 8.47
N VAL A 214 4.19 10.49 9.68
CA VAL A 214 5.14 10.89 10.75
C VAL A 214 6.18 9.80 11.01
N LYS A 215 5.78 8.52 10.88
CA LYS A 215 6.69 7.38 11.04
C LYS A 215 7.72 7.28 9.92
N MET A 216 7.31 7.53 8.67
CA MET A 216 8.27 7.59 7.56
C MET A 216 9.26 8.74 7.76
N GLN A 217 8.77 9.91 8.19
CA GLN A 217 9.63 11.07 8.48
C GLN A 217 10.64 10.74 9.59
N ALA A 218 10.20 10.13 10.69
CA ALA A 218 11.07 9.69 11.77
C ALA A 218 12.13 8.69 11.29
N TRP A 219 11.75 7.72 10.46
CA TRP A 219 12.70 6.75 9.92
C TRP A 219 13.72 7.39 8.96
N LEU A 220 13.32 8.36 8.13
CA LEU A 220 14.27 9.12 7.30
C LEU A 220 15.28 9.88 8.16
N THR A 221 14.85 10.48 9.27
CA THR A 221 15.78 11.13 10.23
C THR A 221 16.76 10.14 10.85
N GLU A 222 16.30 8.93 11.18
CA GLU A 222 17.18 7.90 11.72
C GLU A 222 18.23 7.43 10.70
N LEU A 223 17.79 7.21 9.45
CA LEU A 223 18.68 6.80 8.35
C LEU A 223 19.74 7.88 8.05
N SER A 224 19.36 9.16 8.08
CA SER A 224 20.31 10.24 7.83
C SER A 224 21.40 10.33 8.91
N GLN A 225 21.03 10.10 10.17
CA GLN A 225 22.00 10.04 11.28
C GLN A 225 22.96 8.86 11.14
N ALA A 226 22.46 7.69 10.75
CA ALA A 226 23.30 6.51 10.51
C ALA A 226 24.33 6.73 9.40
N THR A 227 23.99 7.51 8.36
CA THR A 227 24.94 7.87 7.29
C THR A 227 25.99 8.92 7.67
N THR A 228 25.81 9.62 8.80
CA THR A 228 26.75 10.66 9.27
C THR A 228 27.79 10.17 10.28
N LEU A 229 27.63 8.96 10.83
CA LEU A 229 28.58 8.39 11.77
C LEU A 229 29.74 7.71 11.01
N PRO A 230 31.01 7.97 11.37
CA PRO A 230 32.15 7.27 10.77
C PRO A 230 32.03 5.76 11.06
N PRO A 231 32.56 4.89 10.18
CA PRO A 231 32.58 3.45 10.45
C PRO A 231 33.28 3.20 11.78
N ILE A 232 32.63 2.42 12.65
CA ILE A 232 33.22 2.00 13.93
C ILE A 232 34.48 1.16 13.59
N PRO A 233 35.67 1.52 14.11
CA PRO A 233 36.93 0.84 13.80
C PRO A 233 36.99 -0.59 14.34
#